data_AF-A0A4Q3UYI9-F1
#
_entry.id   AF-A0A4Q3UYI9-F1
#
_cell.length_a   1.000
_cell.length_b   1.000
_cell.length_c   1.000
_cell.angle_alpha   90.00
_cell.angle_beta   90.00
_cell.angle_gamma   90.00
#
_symmetry.space_group_name_H-M   'P 1'
#
loop_
_entity.id
_entity.type
_entity.pdbx_description
1 polymer ?
#
loop_
_entity_poly.entity_id
_entity_poly.type
_entity_poly.pdbx_seq_one_letter_code
_entity_poly.pdbx_strand_id
1 'polypeptide(L)'
;MSLVQKLGPHLPYLRRYARALTGTQKSGDSYVKAALQALASGTHELDELPPRVALYKLFQAIWGATGAKLETPPEGGDTVSERVMRIPPRHRQ
;
A
#
# COMPACT_ATOMS: atom_id res chain seq x y z
N MET A 1 13.21 -12.16 17.46
CA MET A 1 11.83 -11.88 16.99
C MET A 1 11.73 -12.16 15.51
N SER A 2 10.69 -12.89 15.08
CA SER A 2 10.44 -13.16 13.67
C SER A 2 9.98 -11.89 12.93
N LEU A 3 10.16 -11.87 11.61
CA LEU A 3 9.70 -10.78 10.75
C LEU A 3 8.19 -10.53 10.92
N VAL A 4 7.40 -11.60 11.06
CA VAL A 4 5.96 -11.54 11.30
C VAL A 4 5.62 -10.83 12.61
N GLN A 5 6.38 -11.10 13.68
CA GLN A 5 6.19 -10.42 14.97
C GLN A 5 6.53 -8.92 14.90
N LYS A 6 7.51 -8.54 14.08
CA LYS A 6 7.89 -7.14 13.88
C LYS A 6 6.88 -6.37 13.01
N LEU A 7 6.38 -6.99 11.93
CA LEU A 7 5.54 -6.29 10.94
C LEU A 7 4.03 -6.41 11.24
N GLY A 8 3.60 -7.53 11.81
CA GLY A 8 2.19 -7.86 12.06
C GLY A 8 1.38 -6.72 12.70
N PRO A 9 1.86 -6.10 13.80
CA PRO A 9 1.17 -4.99 14.45
C PRO A 9 0.97 -3.75 13.55
N HIS A 10 1.75 -3.60 12.48
CA HIS A 10 1.71 -2.45 11.58
C HIS A 10 0.83 -2.66 10.33
N LEU A 11 0.53 -3.91 9.97
CA LEU A 11 -0.24 -4.25 8.77
C LEU A 11 -1.66 -3.65 8.72
N PRO A 12 -2.44 -3.60 9.82
CA PRO A 12 -3.77 -2.97 9.78
C PRO A 12 -3.70 -1.49 9.39
N TYR A 13 -2.70 -0.76 9.90
CA TYR A 13 -2.50 0.65 9.58
C TYR A 13 -2.04 0.85 8.14
N LEU A 14 -1.15 -0.02 7.64
CA LEU A 14 -0.75 0.02 6.23
C LEU A 14 -1.95 -0.23 5.30
N ARG A 15 -2.81 -1.21 5.62
CA ARG A 15 -4.04 -1.45 4.84
C ARG A 15 -4.95 -0.25 4.83
N ARG A 16 -5.13 0.43 5.97
CA ARG A 16 -5.91 1.68 6.03
C ARG A 16 -5.31 2.78 5.14
N TYR A 17 -3.99 2.96 5.20
CA TYR A 17 -3.28 3.91 4.35
C TYR A 17 -3.44 3.58 2.87
N ALA A 18 -3.21 2.32 2.48
CA ALA A 18 -3.33 1.86 1.10
C ALA A 18 -4.73 2.11 0.54
N ARG A 19 -5.79 1.85 1.32
CA ARG A 19 -7.17 2.13 0.92
C ARG A 19 -7.45 3.62 0.70
N ALA A 20 -6.92 4.47 1.58
CA ALA A 20 -7.03 5.91 1.43
C ALA A 20 -6.29 6.42 0.20
N LEU A 21 -5.19 5.77 -0.19
CA LEU A 21 -4.41 6.12 -1.38
C LEU A 21 -5.07 5.66 -2.69
N THR A 22 -5.62 4.45 -2.71
CA THR A 22 -6.16 3.80 -3.92
C THR A 22 -7.67 3.97 -4.10
N GLY A 23 -8.34 4.58 -3.12
CA GLY A 23 -9.79 4.73 -3.10
C GLY A 23 -10.55 3.45 -2.75
N THR A 24 -10.12 2.25 -3.16
CA THR A 24 -10.87 1.00 -2.91
C THR A 24 -10.16 0.04 -1.96
N GLN A 25 -10.94 -0.80 -1.27
CA GLN A 25 -10.42 -1.89 -0.43
C GLN A 25 -9.58 -2.89 -1.25
N LYS A 26 -10.11 -3.30 -2.42
CA LYS A 26 -9.50 -4.31 -3.29
C LYS A 26 -8.14 -3.88 -3.82
N SER A 27 -8.01 -2.63 -4.29
CA SER A 27 -6.74 -2.12 -4.79
C SER A 27 -5.72 -1.92 -3.67
N GLY A 28 -6.15 -1.36 -2.53
CA GLY A 28 -5.26 -1.17 -1.38
C GLY A 28 -4.70 -2.50 -0.87
N ASP A 29 -5.56 -3.51 -0.72
CA ASP A 29 -5.14 -4.85 -0.29
C ASP A 29 -4.24 -5.55 -1.34
N SER A 30 -4.46 -5.31 -2.64
CA SER A 30 -3.58 -5.81 -3.72
C SER A 30 -2.17 -5.24 -3.62
N TYR A 31 -2.03 -3.94 -3.35
CA TYR A 31 -0.72 -3.31 -3.17
C TYR A 31 0.02 -3.80 -1.92
N VAL A 32 -0.70 -3.96 -0.79
CA VAL A 32 -0.11 -4.54 0.42
C VAL A 32 0.37 -5.96 0.16
N LYS A 33 -0.41 -6.77 -0.55
CA LYS A 33 -0.01 -8.13 -0.94
C LYS A 33 1.24 -8.11 -1.82
N ALA A 34 1.29 -7.25 -2.84
CA ALA A 34 2.45 -7.12 -3.71
C ALA A 34 3.73 -6.73 -2.94
N ALA A 35 3.63 -5.79 -2.00
CA ALA A 35 4.75 -5.39 -1.15
C ALA A 35 5.26 -6.55 -0.27
N LEU A 36 4.36 -7.32 0.34
CA LEU A 36 4.73 -8.48 1.15
C LEU A 36 5.30 -9.63 0.30
N GLN A 37 4.79 -9.83 -0.93
CA GLN A 37 5.36 -10.80 -1.86
C GLN A 37 6.76 -10.39 -2.32
N ALA A 38 6.99 -9.12 -2.60
CA ALA A 38 8.32 -8.61 -2.94
C ALA A 38 9.32 -8.87 -1.81
N LEU A 39 8.91 -8.63 -0.56
CA LEU A 39 9.72 -8.93 0.62
C LEU A 39 9.97 -10.44 0.79
N ALA A 40 8.93 -11.26 0.63
CA ALA A 40 9.05 -12.71 0.76
C ALA A 40 9.90 -13.36 -0.33
N SER A 41 9.92 -12.78 -1.54
CA SER A 41 10.74 -13.23 -2.66
C SER A 41 12.20 -12.78 -2.59
N GLY A 42 12.56 -11.89 -1.66
CA GLY A 42 13.89 -11.27 -1.60
C GLY A 42 14.15 -10.23 -2.69
N THR A 43 13.14 -9.87 -3.50
CA THR A 43 13.29 -8.84 -4.54
C THR A 43 13.47 -7.45 -3.93
N HIS A 44 13.01 -7.23 -2.71
CA HIS A 44 13.20 -6.01 -1.93
C HIS A 44 13.55 -6.37 -0.49
N GLU A 45 14.38 -5.54 0.13
CA GLU A 45 14.74 -5.64 1.54
C GLU A 45 14.11 -4.50 2.34
N LEU A 46 13.95 -4.71 3.65
CA LEU A 46 13.56 -3.63 4.55
C LEU A 46 14.81 -2.85 4.95
N ASP A 47 14.73 -1.53 4.86
CA ASP A 47 15.77 -0.66 5.42
C ASP A 47 15.90 -0.85 6.94
N GLU A 48 17.07 -0.50 7.48
CA GLU A 48 17.33 -0.38 8.92
C GLU A 48 16.63 0.86 9.52
N LEU A 49 15.31 0.89 9.42
CA LEU A 49 14.42 1.92 9.96
C LEU A 49 13.44 1.29 10.94
N PRO A 50 12.73 2.10 11.77
CA PRO A 50 11.63 1.59 12.56
C PRO A 50 10.65 0.77 11.70
N PRO A 51 10.18 -0.41 12.13
CA PRO A 51 9.47 -1.36 11.27
C PRO A 51 8.28 -0.75 10.53
N ARG A 52 7.54 0.14 11.19
CA ARG A 52 6.44 0.89 10.57
C ARG A 52 6.91 1.76 9.40
N VAL A 53 8.03 2.48 9.56
CA VAL A 53 8.56 3.38 8.52
C VAL A 53 9.09 2.58 7.34
N ALA A 54 9.88 1.53 7.60
CA ALA A 54 10.40 0.64 6.57
C ALA A 54 9.27 0.03 5.71
N LEU A 55 8.18 -0.40 6.36
CA LEU A 55 7.01 -0.97 5.69
C LEU A 55 6.30 0.03 4.77
N TYR A 56 6.16 1.30 5.19
CA TYR A 56 5.56 2.34 4.37
C TYR A 56 6.47 2.73 3.19
N LYS A 57 7.78 2.80 3.40
CA LYS A 57 8.74 3.09 2.34
C LYS A 57 8.74 2.00 1.27
N LEU A 58 8.74 0.72 1.68
CA LEU A 58 8.60 -0.43 0.77
C LEU A 58 7.29 -0.34 -0.04
N PHE A 59 6.17 -0.09 0.63
CA PHE A 59 4.88 0.07 -0.04
C PHE A 59 4.91 1.17 -1.10
N GLN A 60 5.47 2.34 -0.77
CA GLN A 60 5.57 3.47 -1.69
C GLN A 60 6.48 3.18 -2.90
N ALA A 61 7.57 2.43 -2.70
CA ALA A 61 8.42 1.99 -3.80
C ALA A 61 7.64 1.12 -4.81
N ILE A 62 6.87 0.14 -4.30
CA ILE A 62 6.03 -0.74 -5.13
C ILE A 62 4.94 0.07 -5.83
N TRP A 63 4.17 0.86 -5.09
CA TRP A 63 3.06 1.63 -5.64
C TRP A 63 3.55 2.65 -6.68
N GLY A 64 4.64 3.37 -6.39
CA GLY A 64 5.27 4.32 -7.30
C GLY A 64 5.81 3.69 -8.58
N ALA A 65 6.47 2.53 -8.48
CA ALA A 65 6.99 1.80 -9.64
C ALA A 65 5.87 1.28 -10.56
N THR A 66 4.73 0.88 -10.00
CA THR A 66 3.59 0.45 -10.80
C THR A 66 2.80 1.60 -11.41
N GLY A 67 2.92 2.83 -10.90
CA GLY A 67 2.17 3.98 -11.40
C GLY A 67 0.65 3.80 -11.31
N ALA A 68 0.14 3.34 -10.17
CA ALA A 68 -1.29 3.10 -9.94
C ALA A 68 -1.95 2.00 -10.83
N LYS A 69 -1.18 1.15 -11.53
CA LYS A 69 -1.72 0.10 -12.41
C LYS A 69 -2.64 -0.93 -11.73
N LEU A 70 -2.57 -1.11 -10.41
CA LEU A 70 -3.45 -2.03 -9.67
C LEU A 70 -4.72 -1.33 -9.13
N GLU A 71 -4.89 -0.04 -9.40
CA GLU A 71 -6.10 0.70 -9.06
C GLU A 71 -7.24 0.23 -9.97
N THR A 72 -8.30 -0.28 -9.35
CA THR A 72 -9.55 -0.63 -10.04
C THR A 72 -10.53 0.52 -9.79
N PRO A 73 -11.26 0.98 -10.82
CA PRO A 73 -12.34 1.93 -10.62
C PRO A 73 -13.30 1.45 -9.52
N PRO A 74 -13.76 2.33 -8.61
CA PRO A 74 -14.79 1.96 -7.66
C PRO A 74 -16.06 1.54 -8.41
N GLU A 75 -16.72 0.50 -7.93
CA GLU A 75 -18.04 0.09 -8.43
C GLU A 75 -19.11 0.87 -7.65
N GLY A 76 -19.76 1.85 -8.30
CA GLY A 76 -20.92 2.58 -7.75
C GLY A 76 -20.65 4.03 -7.30
N GLY A 77 -21.58 4.92 -7.69
CA GLY A 77 -21.44 6.38 -7.68
C GLY A 77 -21.44 7.09 -6.32
N ASP A 78 -20.70 8.20 -6.29
CA ASP A 78 -20.47 9.20 -5.23
C ASP A 78 -19.97 8.62 -3.90
N THR A 79 -18.99 7.72 -3.99
CA THR A 79 -18.22 7.27 -2.83
C THR A 79 -16.99 8.15 -2.63
N VAL A 80 -16.55 8.34 -1.37
CA VAL A 80 -15.30 9.02 -1.01
C VAL A 80 -14.12 8.53 -1.88
N SER A 81 -14.14 7.25 -2.26
CA SER A 81 -13.24 6.59 -3.18
C SER A 81 -13.11 7.25 -4.55
N GLU A 82 -14.22 7.66 -5.18
CA GLU A 82 -14.21 8.36 -6.48
C GLU A 82 -13.54 9.73 -6.36
N ARG A 83 -13.80 10.46 -5.26
CA ARG A 83 -13.20 11.78 -5.01
C ARG A 83 -11.70 11.68 -4.82
N VAL A 84 -11.23 10.66 -4.08
CA VAL A 84 -9.80 10.36 -3.94
C VAL A 84 -9.15 10.08 -5.30
N MET A 85 -9.80 9.29 -6.16
CA MET A 85 -9.29 8.94 -7.48
C MET A 85 -9.15 10.15 -8.43
N ARG A 86 -9.86 11.26 -8.18
CA ARG A 86 -9.70 12.51 -8.94
C ARG A 86 -8.44 13.30 -8.59
N ILE A 87 -7.84 13.04 -7.42
CA ILE A 87 -6.58 13.69 -7.01
C ILE A 87 -5.42 13.03 -7.78
N PRO A 88 -4.45 13.77 -8.32
CA PRO A 88 -3.28 13.18 -8.95
C PRO A 88 -2.55 12.22 -7.99
N PRO A 89 -2.08 11.04 -8.43
CA PRO A 89 -1.52 10.02 -7.54
C PRO A 89 -0.44 10.55 -6.57
N ARG A 90 0.47 11.41 -7.05
CA ARG A 90 1.51 12.02 -6.19
C ARG A 90 0.96 12.88 -5.06
N HIS A 91 -0.19 13.52 -5.25
CA HIS A 91 -0.82 14.37 -4.24
C HIS A 91 -1.67 13.58 -3.24
N ARG A 92 -1.85 12.27 -3.42
CA ARG A 92 -2.56 11.39 -2.47
C ARG A 92 -1.64 10.79 -1.41
N GLN A 93 -0.32 10.87 -1.61
CA GLN A 93 0.70 10.28 -0.73
C GLN A 93 0.80 11.03 0.59
#